data_AF-A0A947BYD0-F1
#
_entry.id   AF-A0A947BYD0-F1
#
_cell.length_a   1.000
_cell.length_b   1.000
_cell.length_c   1.000
_cell.angle_alpha   90.00
_cell.angle_beta   90.00
_cell.angle_gamma   90.00
#
_symmetry.space_group_name_H-M   'P 1'
#
loop_
_entity.id
_entity.type
_entity.pdbx_description
1 polymer ?
#
loop_
_entity_poly.entity_id
_entity_poly.type
_entity_poly.pdbx_seq_one_letter_code
_entity_poly.pdbx_strand_id
1 'polypeptide(L)'
;MSAYSRALISVSDKTGVVDLGKSLIQIGIEILSTGGTAAALRAAGVPVTDVADVTGFPEIMGGRVKTLHPKIHGGILARRDQDGPAMTQHDIGPIDLLVVNLYPFEETIARDGCTRAEAIENIDIGGPAMLRAAAKNHAFVTVVVDPHDYDVVVDELQQNDMTVGEATRRRLATKAFGHTAGYDAAIWTYLSAQDEAEEFPQTFPLPLRKHSDLRYGENPHQRAALYSLPTAADDSLVTARQHQGKPLSYNNLADADAALECVKAMPGTACVIVKHANP
;
A
#
# COMPACT_ATOMS: atom_id res chain seq x y z
N MET A 1 19.30 1.33 18.26
CA MET A 1 19.50 1.52 16.80
C MET A 1 20.44 2.69 16.63
N SER A 2 21.20 2.72 15.54
CA SER A 2 21.86 3.94 15.08
C SER A 2 20.82 4.92 14.52
N ALA A 3 21.15 6.22 14.54
CA ALA A 3 20.42 7.24 13.82
C ALA A 3 20.27 6.85 12.33
N TYR A 4 19.13 7.19 11.75
CA TYR A 4 18.83 6.90 10.35
C TYR A 4 19.75 7.74 9.47
N SER A 5 20.35 7.09 8.48
CA SER A 5 21.34 7.72 7.61
C SER A 5 20.83 7.87 6.17
N ARG A 6 19.97 6.95 5.73
CA ARG A 6 19.57 6.86 4.33
C ARG A 6 18.13 6.38 4.15
N ALA A 7 17.41 7.09 3.29
CA ALA A 7 16.08 6.73 2.82
C ALA A 7 16.12 6.33 1.33
N LEU A 8 15.35 5.32 0.95
CA LEU A 8 15.06 4.99 -0.46
C LEU A 8 13.60 5.32 -0.75
N ILE A 9 13.37 6.26 -1.67
CA ILE A 9 12.02 6.73 -2.03
C ILE A 9 11.75 6.36 -3.50
N SER A 10 10.73 5.54 -3.75
CA SER A 10 10.30 5.16 -5.10
C SER A 10 8.79 5.03 -5.12
N VAL A 11 8.09 6.10 -5.53
CA VAL A 11 6.64 6.22 -5.43
C VAL A 11 5.99 6.55 -6.77
N SER A 12 4.88 5.86 -7.05
CA SER A 12 3.96 6.12 -8.15
C SER A 12 2.99 7.26 -7.85
N ASP A 13 2.45 7.33 -6.63
CA ASP A 13 1.73 8.51 -6.13
C ASP A 13 2.73 9.47 -5.46
N LYS A 14 2.79 10.71 -5.95
CA LYS A 14 3.74 11.75 -5.51
C LYS A 14 3.14 12.68 -4.44
N THR A 15 1.94 12.40 -3.96
CA THR A 15 1.30 13.15 -2.87
C THR A 15 2.25 13.24 -1.67
N GLY A 16 2.57 14.46 -1.23
CA GLY A 16 3.43 14.74 -0.08
C GLY A 16 4.92 14.39 -0.23
N VAL A 17 5.37 13.82 -1.37
CA VAL A 17 6.75 13.29 -1.49
C VAL A 17 7.82 14.39 -1.40
N VAL A 18 7.51 15.59 -1.88
CA VAL A 18 8.44 16.73 -1.85
C VAL A 18 8.64 17.22 -0.42
N ASP A 19 7.56 17.32 0.36
CA ASP A 19 7.61 17.81 1.74
C ASP A 19 8.29 16.78 2.65
N LEU A 20 8.04 15.49 2.41
CA LEU A 20 8.80 14.40 2.99
C LEU A 20 10.29 14.53 2.68
N GLY A 21 10.66 14.68 1.40
CA GLY A 21 12.05 14.78 0.98
C GLY A 21 12.79 15.97 1.61
N LYS A 22 12.14 17.14 1.68
CA LYS A 22 12.70 18.32 2.37
C LYS A 22 12.91 18.05 3.86
N SER A 23 11.94 17.44 4.51
CA SER A 23 12.01 17.10 5.94
C SER A 23 13.17 16.16 6.24
N LEU A 24 13.34 15.10 5.43
CA LEU A 24 14.44 14.13 5.56
C LEU A 24 15.82 14.78 5.37
N ILE A 25 15.99 15.66 4.38
CA ILE A 25 17.25 16.37 4.16
C ILE A 25 17.56 17.33 5.31
N GLN A 26 16.56 18.01 5.87
CA GLN A 26 16.73 18.93 6.99
C GLN A 26 17.28 18.23 8.25
N ILE A 27 16.91 16.97 8.47
CA ILE A 27 17.44 16.13 9.55
C ILE A 27 18.70 15.35 9.15
N GLY A 28 19.23 15.56 7.95
CA GLY A 28 20.51 14.97 7.52
C GLY A 28 20.43 13.54 6.97
N ILE A 29 19.25 13.08 6.55
CA ILE A 29 19.07 11.76 5.93
C ILE A 29 19.32 11.87 4.42
N GLU A 30 20.23 11.06 3.89
CA GLU A 30 20.48 10.94 2.46
C GLU A 30 19.28 10.30 1.75
N ILE A 31 18.89 10.83 0.58
CA ILE A 31 17.81 10.26 -0.22
C ILE A 31 18.37 9.55 -1.46
N LEU A 32 18.09 8.26 -1.55
CA LEU A 32 18.16 7.48 -2.77
C LEU A 32 16.81 7.52 -3.49
N SER A 33 16.81 7.68 -4.82
CA SER A 33 15.59 7.56 -5.61
C SER A 33 15.89 7.14 -7.06
N THR A 34 14.85 6.96 -7.85
CA THR A 34 14.94 6.57 -9.26
C THR A 34 13.75 7.11 -10.06
N GLY A 35 13.93 7.22 -11.39
CA GLY A 35 12.87 7.55 -12.33
C GLY A 35 12.11 8.84 -12.01
N GLY A 36 10.78 8.80 -12.14
CA GLY A 36 9.92 9.96 -11.93
C GLY A 36 9.94 10.52 -10.51
N THR A 37 10.22 9.70 -9.49
CA THR A 37 10.34 10.16 -8.11
C THR A 37 11.60 11.03 -7.93
N ALA A 38 12.74 10.58 -8.45
CA ALA A 38 13.99 11.36 -8.42
C ALA A 38 13.83 12.70 -9.16
N ALA A 39 13.17 12.68 -10.32
CA ALA A 39 12.88 13.90 -11.09
C ALA A 39 12.01 14.90 -10.32
N ALA A 40 10.95 14.44 -9.66
CA ALA A 40 10.06 15.29 -8.87
C ALA A 40 10.78 15.94 -7.67
N LEU A 41 11.61 15.17 -6.96
CA LEU A 41 12.41 15.66 -5.84
C LEU A 41 13.45 16.70 -6.29
N ARG A 42 14.18 16.42 -7.37
CA ARG A 42 15.18 17.34 -7.95
C ARG A 42 14.56 18.64 -8.43
N ALA A 43 13.40 18.58 -9.08
CA ALA A 43 12.67 19.77 -9.53
C ALA A 43 12.28 20.70 -8.36
N ALA A 44 12.10 20.14 -7.16
CA ALA A 44 11.84 20.88 -5.93
C ALA A 44 13.10 21.27 -5.15
N GLY A 45 14.30 21.05 -5.70
CA GLY A 45 15.58 21.38 -5.07
C GLY A 45 16.03 20.40 -3.99
N VAL A 46 15.40 19.22 -3.89
CA VAL A 46 15.81 18.17 -2.94
C VAL A 46 16.98 17.37 -3.54
N PRO A 47 18.15 17.30 -2.87
CA PRO A 47 19.27 16.47 -3.32
C PRO A 47 18.89 14.98 -3.32
N VAL A 48 19.23 14.29 -4.40
CA VAL A 48 18.92 12.87 -4.60
C VAL A 48 20.10 12.18 -5.26
N THR A 49 20.54 11.08 -4.65
CA THR A 49 21.46 10.11 -5.23
C THR A 49 20.65 9.11 -6.08
N ASP A 50 21.03 8.88 -7.34
CA ASP A 50 20.32 7.90 -8.16
C ASP A 50 20.66 6.47 -7.70
N VAL A 51 19.66 5.60 -7.69
CA VAL A 51 19.85 4.16 -7.43
C VAL A 51 20.89 3.55 -8.38
N ALA A 52 20.93 3.98 -9.64
CA ALA A 52 21.91 3.51 -10.63
C ALA A 52 23.36 3.84 -10.24
N ASP A 53 23.60 4.99 -9.61
CA ASP A 53 24.92 5.39 -9.12
C ASP A 53 25.37 4.50 -7.96
N VAL A 54 24.43 4.14 -7.07
CA VAL A 54 24.69 3.24 -5.94
C VAL A 54 24.96 1.82 -6.43
N THR A 55 24.17 1.31 -7.37
CA THR A 55 24.29 -0.07 -7.87
C THR A 55 25.45 -0.22 -8.84
N GLY A 56 25.84 0.84 -9.55
CA GLY A 56 26.75 0.77 -10.70
C GLY A 56 26.12 0.06 -11.90
N PHE A 57 24.79 -0.12 -11.90
CA PHE A 57 24.07 -0.85 -12.94
C PHE A 57 22.93 0.02 -13.50
N PRO A 58 22.87 0.23 -14.82
CA PRO A 58 21.84 1.07 -15.42
C PRO A 58 20.47 0.39 -15.36
N GLU A 59 19.42 1.19 -15.55
CA GLU A 59 18.07 0.69 -15.77
C GLU A 59 18.01 -0.04 -17.13
N ILE A 60 17.54 -1.30 -17.13
CA ILE A 60 17.44 -2.14 -18.34
C ILE A 60 16.02 -2.71 -18.50
N MET A 61 15.74 -3.29 -19.67
CA MET A 61 14.46 -3.97 -19.99
C MET A 61 13.24 -3.07 -19.77
N GLY A 62 13.30 -1.82 -20.24
CA GLY A 62 12.20 -0.87 -20.10
C GLY A 62 11.88 -0.47 -18.65
N GLY A 63 12.82 -0.63 -17.72
CA GLY A 63 12.64 -0.29 -16.31
C GLY A 63 12.20 -1.43 -15.40
N ARG A 64 12.02 -2.63 -15.96
CA ARG A 64 11.68 -3.85 -15.21
C ARG A 64 12.76 -4.25 -14.21
N VAL A 65 14.03 -3.94 -14.50
CA VAL A 65 15.16 -4.28 -13.62
C VAL A 65 15.94 -3.01 -13.31
N LYS A 66 15.64 -2.41 -12.16
CA LYS A 66 16.33 -1.22 -11.63
C LYS A 66 16.73 -1.33 -10.15
N THR A 67 15.86 -1.90 -9.31
CA THR A 67 16.10 -2.02 -7.86
C THR A 67 16.38 -3.44 -7.37
N LEU A 68 16.22 -4.44 -8.24
CA LEU A 68 16.51 -5.86 -7.97
C LEU A 68 18.03 -6.11 -7.94
N HIS A 69 18.72 -5.48 -7.01
CA HIS A 69 20.18 -5.49 -6.91
C HIS A 69 20.65 -5.77 -5.47
N PRO A 70 21.73 -6.54 -5.25
CA PRO A 70 22.25 -6.83 -3.91
C PRO A 70 22.63 -5.59 -3.10
N LYS A 71 23.11 -4.51 -3.72
CA LYS A 71 23.39 -3.26 -2.99
C LYS A 71 22.12 -2.60 -2.40
N ILE A 72 20.96 -2.79 -3.03
CA ILE A 72 19.68 -2.28 -2.53
C ILE A 72 19.10 -3.26 -1.51
N HIS A 73 18.90 -4.51 -1.89
CA HIS A 73 18.30 -5.51 -1.00
C HIS A 73 19.18 -5.86 0.20
N GLY A 74 20.51 -5.84 0.06
CA GLY A 74 21.45 -5.98 1.16
C GLY A 74 21.39 -4.79 2.12
N GLY A 75 21.25 -3.57 1.61
CA GLY A 75 21.05 -2.37 2.43
C GLY A 75 19.77 -2.43 3.26
N ILE A 76 18.72 -3.04 2.71
CA ILE A 76 17.42 -3.24 3.37
C ILE A 76 17.42 -4.45 4.32
N LEU A 77 17.97 -5.60 3.93
CA LEU A 77 17.83 -6.87 4.64
C LEU A 77 18.92 -7.14 5.68
N ALA A 78 20.03 -6.43 5.65
CA ALA A 78 21.12 -6.67 6.57
C ALA A 78 20.67 -6.47 8.03
N ARG A 79 20.99 -7.44 8.88
CA ARG A 79 20.84 -7.35 10.32
C ARG A 79 22.02 -6.53 10.84
N ARG A 80 21.74 -5.33 11.35
CA ARG A 80 22.78 -4.33 11.64
C ARG A 80 23.76 -4.77 12.73
N ASP A 81 23.36 -5.74 13.54
CA ASP A 81 24.14 -6.36 14.62
C ASP A 81 25.04 -7.53 14.15
N GLN A 82 24.80 -8.09 12.96
CA GLN A 82 25.46 -9.34 12.50
C GLN A 82 26.14 -9.21 11.14
N ASP A 83 25.52 -8.51 10.21
CA ASP A 83 25.89 -8.56 8.79
C ASP A 83 26.84 -7.41 8.38
N GLY A 84 27.26 -6.57 9.34
CA GLY A 84 28.17 -5.43 9.12
C GLY A 84 29.45 -5.77 8.35
N PRO A 85 30.19 -6.85 8.68
CA PRO A 85 31.38 -7.25 7.91
C PRO A 85 31.09 -7.54 6.43
N ALA A 86 29.99 -8.22 6.14
CA ALA A 86 29.57 -8.53 4.77
C ALA A 86 29.14 -7.26 4.02
N MET A 87 28.43 -6.34 4.69
CA MET A 87 28.07 -5.05 4.11
C MET A 87 29.31 -4.24 3.70
N THR A 88 30.31 -4.15 4.58
CA THR A 88 31.56 -3.44 4.31
C THR A 88 32.35 -4.10 3.18
N GLN A 89 32.49 -5.43 3.20
CA GLN A 89 33.22 -6.18 2.16
C GLN A 89 32.64 -5.96 0.76
N HIS A 90 31.33 -5.78 0.65
CA HIS A 90 30.62 -5.66 -0.63
C HIS A 90 30.17 -4.24 -0.96
N ASP A 91 30.65 -3.23 -0.21
CA ASP A 91 30.29 -1.82 -0.41
C ASP A 91 28.76 -1.60 -0.43
N ILE A 92 28.09 -2.14 0.59
CA ILE A 92 26.65 -2.05 0.78
C ILE A 92 26.36 -1.05 1.89
N GLY A 93 25.77 0.08 1.55
CA GLY A 93 25.30 1.05 2.53
C GLY A 93 23.95 0.65 3.15
N PRO A 94 23.68 1.01 4.41
CA PRO A 94 22.38 0.78 5.03
C PRO A 94 21.28 1.58 4.34
N ILE A 95 20.07 1.02 4.27
CA ILE A 95 18.82 1.74 3.96
C ILE A 95 17.93 1.60 5.20
N ASP A 96 17.61 2.71 5.86
CA ASP A 96 16.93 2.73 7.16
C ASP A 96 15.45 3.10 7.02
N LEU A 97 15.11 3.85 5.99
CA LEU A 97 13.74 4.20 5.61
C LEU A 97 13.48 3.79 4.15
N LEU A 98 12.43 3.01 3.91
CA LEU A 98 11.94 2.67 2.58
C LEU A 98 10.55 3.29 2.40
N VAL A 99 10.39 4.14 1.39
CA VAL A 99 9.11 4.75 1.03
C VAL A 99 8.74 4.33 -0.39
N VAL A 100 7.77 3.43 -0.50
CA VAL A 100 7.36 2.83 -1.77
C VAL A 100 5.84 2.67 -1.77
N ASN A 101 5.16 3.28 -2.72
CA ASN A 101 3.79 2.93 -3.09
C ASN A 101 3.80 2.31 -4.49
N LEU A 102 3.02 1.25 -4.65
CA LEU A 102 3.00 0.47 -5.89
C LEU A 102 2.29 1.24 -6.99
N TYR A 103 2.61 0.90 -8.24
CA TYR A 103 1.85 1.41 -9.38
C TYR A 103 0.38 1.01 -9.21
N PRO A 104 -0.59 1.88 -9.53
CA PRO A 104 -1.99 1.58 -9.31
C PRO A 104 -2.48 0.60 -10.38
N PHE A 105 -2.15 -0.67 -10.18
CA PHE A 105 -2.57 -1.78 -11.05
C PHE A 105 -4.10 -1.81 -11.15
N GLU A 106 -4.80 -1.64 -10.02
CA GLU A 106 -6.26 -1.53 -9.95
C GLU A 106 -6.80 -0.39 -10.85
N GLU A 107 -6.19 0.80 -10.84
CA GLU A 107 -6.59 1.90 -11.73
C GLU A 107 -6.29 1.59 -13.19
N THR A 108 -5.19 0.88 -13.47
CA THR A 108 -4.80 0.52 -14.83
C THR A 108 -5.79 -0.44 -15.46
N ILE A 109 -6.22 -1.47 -14.74
CA ILE A 109 -7.19 -2.46 -15.23
C ILE A 109 -8.63 -1.92 -15.25
N ALA A 110 -8.92 -0.87 -14.48
CA ALA A 110 -10.21 -0.20 -14.50
C ALA A 110 -10.38 0.76 -15.69
N ARG A 111 -9.32 1.09 -16.43
CA ARG A 111 -9.39 1.95 -17.62
C ARG A 111 -10.08 1.23 -18.78
N ASP A 112 -11.03 1.91 -19.41
CA ASP A 112 -11.65 1.46 -20.65
C ASP A 112 -10.61 1.13 -21.72
N GLY A 113 -10.72 -0.08 -22.28
CA GLY A 113 -9.84 -0.55 -23.35
C GLY A 113 -8.46 -1.05 -22.89
N CYS A 114 -8.20 -1.18 -21.59
CA CYS A 114 -6.97 -1.78 -21.09
C CYS A 114 -6.80 -3.21 -21.62
N THR A 115 -5.71 -3.44 -22.35
CA THR A 115 -5.38 -4.76 -22.91
C THR A 115 -4.67 -5.64 -21.89
N ARG A 116 -4.73 -6.96 -22.08
CA ARG A 116 -3.97 -7.93 -21.27
C ARG A 116 -2.46 -7.64 -21.26
N ALA A 117 -1.91 -7.24 -22.41
CA ALA A 117 -0.49 -6.91 -22.52
C ALA A 117 -0.13 -5.68 -21.68
N GLU A 118 -0.96 -4.64 -21.71
CA GLU A 118 -0.78 -3.44 -20.88
C GLU A 118 -0.90 -3.77 -19.39
N ALA A 119 -1.89 -4.57 -18.99
CA ALA A 119 -2.01 -5.00 -17.59
C ALA A 119 -0.76 -5.76 -17.13
N ILE A 120 -0.27 -6.73 -17.91
CA ILE A 120 0.95 -7.50 -17.60
C ILE A 120 2.19 -6.60 -17.48
N GLU A 121 2.31 -5.56 -18.31
CA GLU A 121 3.43 -4.61 -18.22
C GLU A 121 3.39 -3.77 -16.94
N ASN A 122 2.19 -3.51 -16.39
CA ASN A 122 2.02 -2.73 -15.17
C ASN A 122 2.09 -3.56 -13.88
N ILE A 123 2.45 -4.85 -13.96
CA ILE A 123 2.77 -5.67 -12.78
C ILE A 123 4.16 -5.29 -12.28
N ASP A 124 4.21 -4.67 -11.10
CA ASP A 124 5.44 -4.27 -10.44
C ASP A 124 6.11 -5.46 -9.74
N ILE A 125 7.39 -5.66 -10.02
CA ILE A 125 8.22 -6.69 -9.39
C ILE A 125 9.13 -6.08 -8.32
N GLY A 126 9.75 -4.94 -8.63
CA GLY A 126 10.73 -4.29 -7.77
C GLY A 126 10.09 -3.72 -6.51
N GLY A 127 8.94 -3.07 -6.64
CA GLY A 127 8.18 -2.49 -5.53
C GLY A 127 7.83 -3.53 -4.46
N PRO A 128 7.09 -4.61 -4.80
CA PRO A 128 6.73 -5.64 -3.83
C PRO A 128 7.95 -6.35 -3.23
N ALA A 129 9.01 -6.58 -4.01
CA ALA A 129 10.25 -7.16 -3.50
C ALA A 129 10.90 -6.29 -2.43
N MET A 130 11.00 -4.97 -2.65
CA MET A 130 11.55 -4.03 -1.66
C MET A 130 10.65 -3.91 -0.43
N LEU A 131 9.32 -3.79 -0.62
CA LEU A 131 8.35 -3.70 0.47
C LEU A 131 8.43 -4.91 1.40
N ARG A 132 8.42 -6.12 0.84
CA ARG A 132 8.53 -7.37 1.62
C ARG A 132 9.88 -7.46 2.33
N ALA A 133 10.96 -7.01 1.68
CA ALA A 133 12.30 -7.01 2.29
C ALA A 133 12.36 -6.07 3.50
N ALA A 134 11.86 -4.84 3.39
CA ALA A 134 11.87 -3.86 4.48
C ALA A 134 10.91 -4.27 5.60
N ALA A 135 9.70 -4.73 5.27
CA ALA A 135 8.73 -5.23 6.25
C ALA A 135 9.26 -6.45 7.02
N LYS A 136 9.97 -7.37 6.33
CA LYS A 136 10.68 -8.48 6.99
C LYS A 136 11.72 -7.97 7.98
N ASN A 137 12.49 -6.95 7.60
CA ASN A 137 13.57 -6.40 8.41
C ASN A 137 13.16 -5.19 9.27
N HIS A 138 11.90 -5.12 9.71
CA HIS A 138 11.37 -4.00 10.48
C HIS A 138 12.04 -3.77 11.83
N ALA A 139 12.86 -4.72 12.30
CA ALA A 139 13.74 -4.51 13.45
C ALA A 139 14.70 -3.33 13.21
N PHE A 140 15.14 -3.12 11.96
CA PHE A 140 16.13 -2.10 11.58
C PHE A 140 15.64 -1.10 10.54
N VAL A 141 14.62 -1.44 9.74
CA VAL A 141 14.13 -0.60 8.64
C VAL A 141 12.69 -0.15 8.89
N THR A 142 12.40 1.12 8.64
CA THR A 142 11.02 1.62 8.56
C THR A 142 10.55 1.53 7.12
N VAL A 143 9.40 0.89 6.88
CA VAL A 143 8.76 0.83 5.56
C VAL A 143 7.52 1.71 5.55
N VAL A 144 7.27 2.47 4.49
CA VAL A 144 6.09 3.32 4.36
C VAL A 144 5.47 3.11 2.97
N VAL A 145 4.18 2.78 2.95
CA VAL A 145 3.42 2.48 1.72
C VAL A 145 2.34 3.50 1.39
N ASP A 146 2.10 4.46 2.29
CA ASP A 146 0.96 5.36 2.22
C ASP A 146 1.40 6.77 2.65
N PRO A 147 1.13 7.81 1.83
CA PRO A 147 1.43 9.20 2.18
C PRO A 147 0.87 9.66 3.53
N HIS A 148 -0.25 9.09 3.98
CA HIS A 148 -0.85 9.46 5.28
C HIS A 148 0.02 9.09 6.50
N ASP A 149 1.04 8.24 6.32
CA ASP A 149 1.98 7.88 7.39
C ASP A 149 3.24 8.77 7.38
N TYR A 150 3.42 9.70 6.42
CA TYR A 150 4.63 10.52 6.31
C TYR A 150 4.88 11.37 7.55
N ASP A 151 3.86 12.10 8.01
CA ASP A 151 3.97 13.02 9.15
C ASP A 151 4.35 12.27 10.42
N VAL A 152 3.71 11.13 10.70
CA VAL A 152 4.03 10.28 11.86
C VAL A 152 5.49 9.84 11.85
N VAL A 153 6.03 9.48 10.69
CA VAL A 153 7.43 9.05 10.57
C VAL A 153 8.38 10.22 10.73
N VAL A 154 8.09 11.36 10.10
CA VAL A 154 8.92 12.58 10.22
C VAL A 154 8.94 13.09 11.66
N ASP A 155 7.79 13.13 12.33
CA ASP A 155 7.67 13.56 13.73
C ASP A 155 8.51 12.68 14.64
N GLU A 156 8.43 11.35 14.50
CA GLU A 156 9.25 10.44 15.29
C GLU A 156 10.75 10.61 15.02
N LEU A 157 11.16 10.79 13.76
CA LEU A 157 12.57 11.04 13.42
C LEU A 157 13.09 12.33 14.06
N GLN A 158 12.28 13.39 14.10
CA GLN A 158 12.66 14.66 14.73
C GLN A 158 12.73 14.57 16.26
N GLN A 159 11.88 13.73 16.87
CA GLN A 159 11.75 13.65 18.34
C GLN A 159 12.65 12.58 18.98
N ASN A 160 13.08 11.56 18.23
CA ASN A 160 13.73 10.36 18.77
C ASN A 160 15.14 10.13 18.20
N ASP A 161 16.01 11.15 18.27
CA ASP A 161 17.41 11.07 17.81
C ASP A 161 17.55 10.46 16.39
N MET A 162 16.68 10.89 15.46
CA MET A 162 16.62 10.39 14.08
C MET A 162 16.32 8.89 13.98
N THR A 163 15.43 8.38 14.83
CA THR A 163 14.93 6.99 14.74
C THR A 163 13.41 6.93 14.82
N VAL A 164 12.83 5.87 14.27
CA VAL A 164 11.39 5.56 14.40
C VAL A 164 11.23 4.52 15.49
N GLY A 165 10.20 4.62 16.33
CA GLY A 165 9.91 3.70 17.42
C GLY A 165 9.55 2.29 16.95
N GLU A 166 9.85 1.27 17.76
CA GLU A 166 9.61 -0.13 17.38
C GLU A 166 8.14 -0.44 17.10
N ALA A 167 7.22 0.13 17.91
CA ALA A 167 5.79 -0.02 17.72
C ALA A 167 5.35 0.50 16.33
N THR A 168 5.86 1.65 15.92
CA THR A 168 5.57 2.26 14.62
C THR A 168 6.15 1.43 13.48
N ARG A 169 7.41 0.96 13.58
CA ARG A 169 8.00 0.06 12.56
C ARG A 169 7.22 -1.24 12.41
N ARG A 170 6.80 -1.86 13.51
CA ARG A 170 5.96 -3.08 13.47
C ARG A 170 4.62 -2.82 12.81
N ARG A 171 3.93 -1.74 13.20
CA ARG A 171 2.64 -1.33 12.60
C ARG A 171 2.76 -1.15 11.09
N LEU A 172 3.78 -0.41 10.67
CA LEU A 172 4.02 -0.11 9.27
C LEU A 172 4.44 -1.35 8.46
N ALA A 173 5.21 -2.26 9.06
CA ALA A 173 5.54 -3.54 8.43
C ALA A 173 4.30 -4.42 8.20
N THR A 174 3.38 -4.48 9.18
CA THR A 174 2.09 -5.16 9.00
C THR A 174 1.28 -4.50 7.89
N LYS A 175 1.24 -3.17 7.85
CA LYS A 175 0.57 -2.42 6.77
C LYS A 175 1.17 -2.72 5.40
N ALA A 176 2.50 -2.79 5.29
CA ALA A 176 3.20 -3.10 4.04
C ALA A 176 2.89 -4.52 3.54
N PHE A 177 2.86 -5.53 4.41
CA PHE A 177 2.43 -6.88 4.02
C PHE A 177 0.96 -6.93 3.58
N GLY A 178 0.07 -6.21 4.29
CA GLY A 178 -1.33 -6.08 3.88
C GLY A 178 -1.47 -5.42 2.51
N HIS A 179 -0.67 -4.38 2.22
CA HIS A 179 -0.63 -3.71 0.93
C HIS A 179 -0.20 -4.67 -0.19
N THR A 180 0.88 -5.44 0.00
CA THR A 180 1.32 -6.42 -1.01
C THR A 180 0.34 -7.58 -1.17
N ALA A 181 -0.34 -8.01 -0.10
CA ALA A 181 -1.36 -9.05 -0.20
C ALA A 181 -2.58 -8.59 -1.01
N GLY A 182 -3.01 -7.33 -0.82
CA GLY A 182 -4.07 -6.73 -1.64
C GLY A 182 -3.66 -6.59 -3.11
N TYR A 183 -2.41 -6.18 -3.36
CA TYR A 183 -1.85 -6.06 -4.70
C TYR A 183 -1.83 -7.40 -5.45
N ASP A 184 -1.31 -8.45 -4.84
CA ASP A 184 -1.27 -9.79 -5.44
C ASP A 184 -2.69 -10.36 -5.65
N ALA A 185 -3.62 -10.08 -4.74
CA ALA A 185 -5.02 -10.45 -4.91
C ALA A 185 -5.66 -9.76 -6.12
N ALA A 186 -5.39 -8.47 -6.35
CA ALA A 186 -5.88 -7.74 -7.52
C ALA A 186 -5.31 -8.31 -8.83
N ILE A 187 -4.02 -8.66 -8.85
CA ILE A 187 -3.40 -9.35 -10.00
C ILE A 187 -4.08 -10.69 -10.26
N TRP A 188 -4.28 -11.49 -9.21
CA TRP A 188 -4.95 -12.77 -9.32
C TRP A 188 -6.37 -12.62 -9.88
N THR A 189 -7.17 -11.68 -9.35
CA THR A 189 -8.54 -11.41 -9.81
C THR A 189 -8.58 -11.03 -11.28
N TYR A 190 -7.64 -10.19 -11.73
CA TYR A 190 -7.55 -9.80 -13.13
C TYR A 190 -7.20 -10.99 -14.04
N LEU A 191 -6.17 -11.76 -13.68
CA LEU A 191 -5.70 -12.87 -14.52
C LEU A 191 -6.70 -14.03 -14.57
N SER A 192 -7.33 -14.37 -13.44
CA SER A 192 -8.30 -15.48 -13.38
C SER A 192 -9.59 -15.20 -14.16
N ALA A 193 -9.97 -13.92 -14.30
CA ALA A 193 -11.13 -13.51 -15.10
C ALA A 193 -10.89 -13.59 -16.62
N GLN A 194 -9.64 -13.72 -17.08
CA GLN A 194 -9.29 -13.78 -18.51
C GLN A 194 -9.19 -15.22 -19.05
N ASP A 195 -8.98 -16.20 -18.18
CA ASP A 195 -8.98 -17.61 -18.53
C ASP A 195 -10.41 -18.18 -18.37
N GLU A 196 -10.66 -19.45 -18.73
CA GLU A 196 -11.95 -20.11 -18.42
C GLU A 196 -12.12 -20.14 -16.89
N ALA A 197 -12.81 -19.13 -16.36
CA ALA A 197 -13.01 -18.98 -14.93
C ALA A 197 -13.82 -20.17 -14.40
N GLU A 198 -13.21 -20.97 -13.53
CA GLU A 198 -13.94 -21.93 -12.72
C GLU A 198 -14.96 -21.17 -11.85
N GLU A 199 -16.21 -21.64 -11.82
CA GLU A 199 -17.28 -21.02 -11.01
C GLU A 199 -16.90 -20.91 -9.53
N PHE A 200 -16.16 -21.90 -9.02
CA PHE A 200 -15.62 -21.95 -7.67
C PHE A 200 -14.12 -22.27 -7.72
N PRO A 201 -13.23 -21.26 -7.72
CA PRO A 201 -11.81 -21.47 -7.88
C PRO A 201 -11.19 -22.11 -6.63
N GLN A 202 -10.11 -22.87 -6.81
CA GLN A 202 -9.36 -23.48 -5.70
C GLN A 202 -8.78 -22.46 -4.71
N THR A 203 -8.52 -21.23 -5.15
CA THR A 203 -8.04 -20.13 -4.33
C THR A 203 -8.90 -18.90 -4.59
N PHE A 204 -9.28 -18.17 -3.54
CA PHE A 204 -10.12 -16.98 -3.65
C PHE A 204 -9.63 -15.87 -2.71
N PRO A 205 -8.59 -15.12 -3.10
CA PRO A 205 -8.06 -14.04 -2.29
C PRO A 205 -9.00 -12.82 -2.34
N LEU A 206 -9.37 -12.31 -1.17
CA LEU A 206 -10.27 -11.17 -1.02
C LEU A 206 -9.52 -9.94 -0.50
N PRO A 207 -9.28 -8.89 -1.31
CA PRO A 207 -8.54 -7.68 -0.91
C PRO A 207 -9.43 -6.71 -0.11
N LEU A 208 -10.05 -7.18 0.96
CA LEU A 208 -10.98 -6.39 1.76
C LEU A 208 -10.27 -5.22 2.47
N ARG A 209 -10.79 -4.01 2.28
CA ARG A 209 -10.36 -2.81 3.01
C ARG A 209 -11.40 -2.46 4.06
N LYS A 210 -10.94 -2.24 5.30
CA LYS A 210 -11.83 -1.82 6.38
C LYS A 210 -12.39 -0.44 6.04
N HIS A 211 -13.72 -0.34 5.98
CA HIS A 211 -14.43 0.90 5.79
C HIS A 211 -14.62 1.62 7.13
N SER A 212 -15.16 0.92 8.14
CA SER A 212 -15.44 1.50 9.46
C SER A 212 -15.62 0.44 10.54
N ASP A 213 -15.32 0.79 11.80
CA ASP A 213 -15.87 0.03 12.93
C ASP A 213 -17.38 0.23 13.03
N LEU A 214 -18.10 -0.81 13.43
CA LEU A 214 -19.53 -0.73 13.72
C LEU A 214 -19.74 -0.66 15.23
N ARG A 215 -20.89 -0.10 15.63
CA ARG A 215 -21.22 0.10 17.05
C ARG A 215 -21.22 -1.21 17.84
N TYR A 216 -21.72 -2.28 17.22
CA TYR A 216 -21.73 -3.67 17.66
C TYR A 216 -22.15 -4.55 16.46
N GLY A 217 -22.06 -5.86 16.61
CA GLY A 217 -22.52 -6.84 15.62
C GLY A 217 -24.05 -6.95 15.58
N GLU A 218 -24.57 -8.15 15.40
CA GLU A 218 -26.02 -8.38 15.43
C GLU A 218 -26.60 -8.09 16.83
N ASN A 219 -25.82 -8.36 17.88
CA ASN A 219 -26.15 -8.12 19.28
C ASN A 219 -25.10 -7.23 19.99
N PRO A 220 -25.48 -6.48 21.05
CA PRO A 220 -24.60 -5.51 21.71
C PRO A 220 -23.27 -6.05 22.27
N HIS A 221 -23.19 -7.34 22.58
CA HIS A 221 -21.98 -7.98 23.12
C HIS A 221 -20.98 -8.40 22.02
N GLN A 222 -21.37 -8.30 20.74
CA GLN A 222 -20.55 -8.67 19.60
C GLN A 222 -19.85 -7.44 19.02
N ARG A 223 -18.58 -7.57 18.65
CA ARG A 223 -17.85 -6.54 17.90
C ARG A 223 -18.04 -6.77 16.40
N ALA A 224 -18.08 -5.69 15.62
CA ALA A 224 -18.18 -5.77 14.16
C ALA A 224 -17.47 -4.60 13.47
N ALA A 225 -17.15 -4.80 12.20
CA ALA A 225 -16.60 -3.78 11.30
C ALA A 225 -17.14 -4.03 9.89
N LEU A 226 -17.30 -2.94 9.13
CA LEU A 226 -17.66 -2.98 7.72
C LEU A 226 -16.37 -3.00 6.88
N TYR A 227 -16.35 -3.88 5.89
CA TYR A 227 -15.28 -3.97 4.90
C TYR A 227 -15.85 -3.79 3.50
N SER A 228 -15.00 -3.35 2.58
CA SER A 228 -15.34 -3.11 1.18
C SER A 228 -14.29 -3.74 0.27
N LEU A 229 -14.73 -4.15 -0.92
CA LEU A 229 -13.81 -4.45 -2.01
C LEU A 229 -13.32 -3.13 -2.62
N PRO A 230 -12.09 -3.07 -3.16
CA PRO A 230 -11.61 -1.88 -3.88
C PRO A 230 -12.48 -1.53 -5.09
N THR A 231 -13.11 -2.54 -5.69
CA THR A 231 -14.03 -2.45 -6.83
C THR A 231 -15.51 -2.44 -6.40
N ALA A 232 -15.81 -1.97 -5.19
CA ALA A 232 -17.19 -1.87 -4.73
C ALA A 232 -18.04 -1.05 -5.69
N ALA A 233 -19.22 -1.55 -6.03
CA ALA A 233 -20.11 -0.90 -6.99
C ALA A 233 -20.67 0.42 -6.42
N ASP A 234 -20.86 1.42 -7.29
CA ASP A 234 -21.40 2.73 -6.92
C ASP A 234 -22.83 2.66 -6.37
N ASP A 235 -23.56 1.60 -6.69
CA ASP A 235 -24.94 1.36 -6.25
C ASP A 235 -25.01 0.43 -5.03
N SER A 236 -23.94 0.32 -4.23
CA SER A 236 -23.90 -0.51 -3.02
C SER A 236 -23.97 0.32 -1.73
N LEU A 237 -24.27 -0.33 -0.61
CA LEU A 237 -24.28 0.37 0.68
C LEU A 237 -22.90 0.82 1.16
N VAL A 238 -21.83 0.15 0.75
CA VAL A 238 -20.48 0.50 1.17
C VAL A 238 -19.98 1.80 0.52
N THR A 239 -20.57 2.20 -0.60
CA THR A 239 -20.33 3.50 -1.25
C THR A 239 -21.39 4.55 -0.91
N ALA A 240 -22.42 4.18 -0.13
CA ALA A 240 -23.52 5.07 0.20
C ALA A 240 -23.10 6.22 1.14
N ARG A 241 -23.63 7.41 0.87
CA ARG A 241 -23.43 8.59 1.73
C ARG A 241 -24.53 8.69 2.79
N GLN A 242 -24.15 8.60 4.05
CA GLN A 242 -25.06 8.92 5.15
C GLN A 242 -25.23 10.44 5.29
N HIS A 243 -26.42 10.97 4.97
CA HIS A 243 -26.72 12.40 5.09
C HIS A 243 -27.09 12.85 6.50
N GLN A 244 -27.72 11.98 7.30
CA GLN A 244 -28.18 12.29 8.64
C GLN A 244 -28.31 11.03 9.51
N GLY A 245 -28.55 11.21 10.81
CA GLY A 245 -28.79 10.14 11.77
C GLY A 245 -27.53 9.70 12.53
N LYS A 246 -27.71 8.69 13.38
CA LYS A 246 -26.61 8.09 14.15
C LYS A 246 -25.81 7.13 13.26
N PRO A 247 -24.56 6.80 13.62
CA PRO A 247 -23.80 5.75 12.91
C PRO A 247 -24.61 4.46 12.77
N LEU A 248 -24.58 3.85 11.59
CA LEU A 248 -25.32 2.62 11.28
C LEU A 248 -24.82 1.44 12.14
N SER A 249 -25.76 0.62 12.62
CA SER A 249 -25.44 -0.68 13.22
C SER A 249 -25.28 -1.76 12.15
N TYR A 250 -24.77 -2.93 12.54
CA TYR A 250 -24.74 -4.11 11.68
C TYR A 250 -26.13 -4.44 11.10
N ASN A 251 -27.17 -4.47 11.94
CA ASN A 251 -28.53 -4.78 11.50
C ASN A 251 -29.10 -3.71 10.57
N ASN A 252 -28.71 -2.43 10.75
CA ASN A 252 -29.15 -1.39 9.81
C ASN A 252 -28.53 -1.58 8.43
N LEU A 253 -27.26 -1.98 8.36
CA LEU A 253 -26.60 -2.29 7.09
C LEU A 253 -27.25 -3.51 6.44
N ALA A 254 -27.49 -4.59 7.19
CA ALA A 254 -28.14 -5.79 6.68
C ALA A 254 -29.57 -5.53 6.16
N ASP A 255 -30.39 -4.80 6.92
CA ASP A 255 -31.76 -4.46 6.51
C ASP A 255 -31.78 -3.50 5.31
N ALA A 256 -30.85 -2.53 5.27
CA ALA A 256 -30.75 -1.62 4.15
C ALA A 256 -30.25 -2.31 2.87
N ASP A 257 -29.37 -3.31 2.99
CA ASP A 257 -28.83 -4.04 1.85
C ASP A 257 -29.92 -4.91 1.23
N ALA A 258 -30.66 -5.64 2.09
CA ALA A 258 -31.84 -6.39 1.68
C ALA A 258 -32.90 -5.48 1.01
N ALA A 259 -33.17 -4.31 1.58
CA ALA A 259 -34.13 -3.36 0.99
C ALA A 259 -33.66 -2.84 -0.38
N LEU A 260 -32.37 -2.53 -0.50
CA LEU A 260 -31.75 -2.03 -1.73
C LEU A 260 -31.78 -3.08 -2.85
N GLU A 261 -31.36 -4.31 -2.56
CA GLU A 261 -31.36 -5.38 -3.55
C GLU A 261 -32.79 -5.80 -3.95
N CYS A 262 -33.73 -5.83 -3.00
CA CYS A 262 -35.14 -6.08 -3.31
C CYS A 262 -35.75 -4.99 -4.20
N VAL A 263 -35.48 -3.70 -3.93
CA VAL A 263 -36.06 -2.63 -4.75
C VAL A 263 -35.45 -2.58 -6.16
N LYS A 264 -34.15 -2.90 -6.31
CA LYS A 264 -33.49 -3.00 -7.62
C LYS A 264 -34.11 -4.06 -8.53
N ALA A 265 -34.64 -5.14 -7.96
CA ALA A 265 -35.28 -6.22 -8.72
C ALA A 265 -36.69 -5.88 -9.23
N MET A 266 -37.32 -4.80 -8.74
CA MET A 266 -38.69 -4.44 -9.09
C MET A 266 -38.75 -3.60 -10.38
N PRO A 267 -39.70 -3.86 -11.29
CA PRO A 267 -39.89 -3.03 -12.47
C PRO A 267 -40.56 -1.69 -12.11
N GLY A 268 -40.05 -0.59 -12.65
CA GLY A 268 -40.63 0.75 -12.47
C GLY A 268 -40.38 1.35 -11.09
N THR A 269 -41.20 2.33 -10.69
CA THR A 269 -41.08 2.97 -9.37
C THR A 269 -41.59 2.03 -8.27
N ALA A 270 -40.71 1.67 -7.34
CA ALA A 270 -41.00 0.73 -6.26
C ALA A 270 -40.57 1.28 -4.88
N CYS A 271 -41.12 0.69 -3.82
CA CYS A 271 -40.76 0.94 -2.43
C CYS A 271 -40.74 -0.41 -1.70
N VAL A 272 -39.66 -0.67 -0.96
CA VAL A 272 -39.50 -1.87 -0.14
C VAL A 272 -39.20 -1.45 1.29
N ILE A 273 -39.88 -2.07 2.26
CA ILE A 273 -39.68 -1.83 3.69
C ILE A 273 -39.21 -3.14 4.30
N VAL A 274 -38.01 -3.16 4.87
CA VAL A 274 -37.44 -4.37 5.49
C VAL A 274 -37.38 -4.21 7.00
N LYS A 275 -37.62 -5.31 7.71
CA LYS A 275 -37.36 -5.44 9.14
C LYS A 275 -36.81 -6.83 9.45
N HIS A 276 -35.63 -6.90 10.09
CA HIS A 276 -34.98 -8.16 10.42
C HIS A 276 -34.78 -9.06 9.18
N ALA A 277 -34.27 -8.47 8.10
CA ALA A 277 -34.05 -9.09 6.79
C ALA A 277 -35.32 -9.65 6.10
N ASN A 278 -36.53 -9.27 6.56
CA ASN A 278 -37.80 -9.66 5.95
C ASN A 278 -38.52 -8.44 5.35
N PRO A 279 -38.93 -8.49 4.07
CA PRO A 279 -39.74 -7.45 3.41
C PRO A 279 -41.22 -7.49 3.82
#